data_AF-M0NB46-F1
#
_entry.id   AF-M0NB46-F1
#
_cell.length_a   1.000
_cell.length_b   1.000
_cell.length_c   1.000
_cell.angle_alpha   90.00
_cell.angle_beta   90.00
_cell.angle_gamma   90.00
#
_symmetry.space_group_name_H-M   'P 1'
#
loop_
_entity.id
_entity.type
_entity.pdbx_description
1 polymer ?
#
loop_
_entity_poly.entity_id
_entity_poly.type
_entity_poly.pdbx_seq_one_letter_code
_entity_poly.pdbx_strand_id
1 'polypeptide(L)'
;MHTHSINVSLNGEATADEVRELLDSQSRTFVIPEHLDIDGAGKLKEFALDAGRPRGDLWENCIWGESISVEGDDLYLFQAIHQESDVVPENVDAIRAVSETADADESIETTNDALDMGL
;
A
#
# COMPACT_ATOMS: atom_id res chain seq x y z
N MET A 1 3.72 12.92 3.82
CA MET A 1 3.86 11.46 3.95
C MET A 1 4.68 11.14 5.18
N HIS A 2 4.31 10.08 5.90
CA HIS A 2 5.16 9.45 6.91
C HIS A 2 5.99 8.34 6.26
N THR A 3 7.09 7.96 6.91
CA THR A 3 7.93 6.83 6.50
C THR A 3 8.07 5.89 7.69
N HIS A 4 7.83 4.60 7.48
CA HIS A 4 8.04 3.57 8.49
C HIS A 4 9.25 2.72 8.11
N SER A 5 10.07 2.42 9.12
CA SER A 5 11.05 1.33 9.10
C SER A 5 10.43 0.15 9.85
N ILE A 6 10.19 -0.94 9.15
CA ILE A 6 9.46 -2.10 9.69
C ILE A 6 10.44 -3.25 9.87
N ASN A 7 10.34 -3.91 11.03
CA ASN A 7 10.98 -5.18 11.33
C ASN A 7 9.91 -6.14 11.89
N VAL A 8 9.83 -7.34 11.34
CA VAL A 8 8.90 -8.40 11.76
C VAL A 8 9.63 -9.72 11.86
N SER A 9 9.64 -10.33 13.06
CA SER A 9 10.09 -11.72 13.22
C SER A 9 8.99 -12.69 12.81
N LEU A 10 9.27 -13.51 11.81
CA LEU A 10 8.35 -14.48 11.21
C LEU A 10 8.36 -15.80 11.98
N ASN A 11 7.20 -16.46 12.05
CA ASN A 11 7.09 -17.79 12.68
C ASN A 11 7.51 -18.94 11.72
N GLY A 12 7.93 -18.62 10.50
CA GLY A 12 8.26 -19.57 9.45
C GLY A 12 9.22 -18.97 8.42
N GLU A 13 9.75 -19.82 7.55
CA GLU A 13 10.68 -19.41 6.50
C GLU A 13 9.94 -18.71 5.36
N ALA A 14 10.49 -17.59 4.88
CA ALA A 14 10.04 -16.89 3.69
C ALA A 14 11.25 -16.26 3.00
N THR A 15 11.17 -16.09 1.69
CA THR A 15 12.14 -15.32 0.91
C THR A 15 11.66 -13.89 0.68
N ALA A 16 12.60 -12.97 0.41
CA ALA A 16 12.25 -11.59 0.08
C ALA A 16 11.34 -11.51 -1.16
N ASP A 17 11.56 -12.38 -2.16
CA ASP A 17 10.74 -12.45 -3.37
C ASP A 17 9.30 -12.91 -3.07
N GLU A 18 9.12 -13.94 -2.23
CA GLU A 18 7.79 -14.40 -1.81
C GLU A 18 7.02 -13.32 -1.04
N VAL A 19 7.71 -12.59 -0.15
CA VAL A 19 7.11 -11.47 0.58
C VAL A 19 6.74 -10.34 -0.37
N ARG A 20 7.62 -10.02 -1.33
CA ARG A 20 7.37 -9.00 -2.35
C ARG A 20 6.14 -9.34 -3.19
N GLU A 21 6.07 -10.57 -3.73
CA GLU A 21 4.95 -11.03 -4.54
C GLU A 21 3.63 -11.03 -3.75
N LEU A 22 3.68 -11.47 -2.48
CA LEU A 22 2.52 -11.40 -1.60
C LEU A 22 2.03 -9.95 -1.44
N LEU A 23 2.93 -9.03 -1.07
CA LEU A 23 2.57 -7.62 -0.85
C LEU A 23 2.10 -6.92 -2.14
N ASP A 24 2.65 -7.29 -3.30
CA ASP A 24 2.21 -6.77 -4.60
C ASP A 24 0.80 -7.26 -4.99
N SER A 25 0.42 -8.46 -4.51
CA SER A 25 -0.92 -9.02 -4.73
C SER A 25 -2.00 -8.50 -3.79
N GLN A 26 -1.65 -7.80 -2.72
CA GLN A 26 -2.62 -7.31 -1.75
C GLN A 26 -3.34 -6.05 -2.24
N SER A 27 -4.59 -5.89 -1.83
CA SER A 27 -5.33 -4.65 -2.02
C SER A 27 -4.73 -3.55 -1.16
N ARG A 28 -4.72 -2.30 -1.66
CA ARG A 28 -4.28 -1.10 -0.94
C ARG A 28 -2.81 -1.11 -0.51
N THR A 29 -2.01 -1.93 -1.16
CA THR A 29 -0.56 -1.85 -1.17
C THR A 29 -0.09 -1.49 -2.57
N PHE A 30 1.03 -0.77 -2.64
CA PHE A 30 1.69 -0.50 -3.92
C PHE A 30 3.18 -0.76 -3.74
N VAL A 31 3.67 -1.87 -4.30
CA VAL A 31 5.10 -2.17 -4.28
C VAL A 31 5.77 -1.38 -5.40
N ILE A 32 6.47 -0.31 -5.02
CA ILE A 32 7.07 0.64 -5.95
C ILE A 32 8.04 -0.10 -6.89
N PRO A 33 7.79 -0.09 -8.21
CA PRO A 33 8.71 -0.68 -9.17
C PRO A 33 10.05 0.07 -9.19
N GLU A 34 11.16 -0.67 -9.24
CA GLU A 34 12.52 -0.11 -9.24
C GLU A 34 12.73 0.91 -10.36
N HIS A 35 12.18 0.62 -11.55
CA HIS A 35 12.35 1.46 -12.74
C HIS A 35 11.73 2.86 -12.65
N LEU A 36 10.89 3.13 -11.63
CA LEU A 36 10.34 4.46 -11.38
C LEU A 36 11.35 5.40 -10.68
N ASP A 37 12.46 4.89 -10.15
CA ASP A 37 13.51 5.66 -9.45
C ASP A 37 12.95 6.58 -8.34
N ILE A 38 11.92 6.10 -7.64
CA ILE A 38 11.30 6.81 -6.51
C ILE A 38 12.08 6.48 -5.24
N ASP A 39 12.95 7.39 -4.82
CA ASP A 39 13.83 7.26 -3.64
C ASP A 39 13.30 8.00 -2.40
N GLY A 40 12.10 8.56 -2.46
CA GLY A 40 11.55 9.34 -1.37
C GLY A 40 10.11 9.80 -1.56
N ALA A 41 9.49 10.21 -0.45
CA ALA A 41 8.11 10.68 -0.40
C ALA A 41 7.80 11.85 -1.35
N GLY A 42 8.78 12.72 -1.63
CA GLY A 42 8.62 13.83 -2.57
C GLY A 42 8.35 13.33 -4.00
N LYS A 43 9.23 12.48 -4.54
CA LYS A 43 9.04 11.86 -5.86
C LYS A 43 7.75 11.04 -5.93
N LEU A 44 7.40 10.36 -4.85
CA LEU A 44 6.18 9.56 -4.77
C LEU A 44 4.91 10.44 -4.83
N LYS A 45 4.91 11.62 -4.19
CA LYS A 45 3.81 12.59 -4.30
C LYS A 45 3.69 13.17 -5.71
N GLU A 46 4.81 13.50 -6.36
CA GLU A 46 4.82 13.96 -7.75
C GLU A 46 4.31 12.86 -8.70
N PHE A 47 4.72 11.60 -8.49
CA PHE A 47 4.19 10.46 -9.23
C PHE A 47 2.67 10.35 -9.16
N ALA A 48 2.08 10.52 -7.96
CA ALA A 48 0.62 10.53 -7.81
C ALA A 48 -0.05 11.69 -8.57
N LEU A 49 0.58 12.88 -8.58
CA LEU A 49 0.09 14.03 -9.34
C LEU A 49 0.14 13.77 -10.86
N ASP A 50 1.26 13.22 -11.34
CA ASP A 50 1.45 12.86 -12.75
C ASP A 50 0.50 11.75 -13.20
N ALA A 51 0.16 10.82 -12.30
CA ALA A 51 -0.87 9.79 -12.50
C ALA A 51 -2.31 10.36 -12.49
N GLY A 52 -2.48 11.67 -12.26
CA GLY A 52 -3.78 12.33 -12.27
C GLY A 52 -4.62 12.09 -11.01
N ARG A 53 -4.02 11.56 -9.94
CA ARG A 53 -4.73 11.35 -8.67
C ARG A 53 -5.25 12.69 -8.12
N PRO A 54 -6.49 12.74 -7.61
CA PRO A 54 -7.02 13.96 -7.01
C PRO A 54 -6.12 14.39 -5.86
N ARG A 55 -5.71 15.67 -5.83
CA ARG A 55 -4.83 16.25 -4.78
C ARG A 55 -3.47 15.53 -4.62
N GLY A 56 -3.07 14.70 -5.60
CA GLY A 56 -1.92 13.81 -5.49
C GLY A 56 -2.10 12.74 -4.40
N ASP A 57 -3.34 12.31 -4.15
CA ASP A 57 -3.66 11.32 -3.14
C ASP A 57 -3.07 9.96 -3.50
N LEU A 58 -2.49 9.29 -2.50
CA LEU A 58 -2.12 7.89 -2.55
C LEU A 58 -2.92 7.20 -1.46
N TRP A 59 -3.86 6.36 -1.86
CA TRP A 59 -4.67 5.61 -0.90
C TRP A 59 -3.94 4.35 -0.43
N GLU A 60 -3.00 3.88 -1.24
CA GLU A 60 -2.21 2.69 -1.04
C GLU A 60 -1.03 2.95 -0.09
N ASN A 61 -0.72 1.96 0.75
CA ASN A 61 0.56 1.90 1.46
C ASN A 61 1.66 1.59 0.44
N CYS A 62 2.54 2.57 0.22
CA CYS A 62 3.56 2.48 -0.80
C CYS A 62 4.83 1.85 -0.21
N ILE A 63 5.26 0.71 -0.71
CA ILE A 63 6.37 -0.08 -0.19
C ILE A 63 7.54 0.03 -1.16
N TRP A 64 8.73 0.37 -0.67
CA TRP A 64 9.92 0.31 -1.51
C TRP A 64 10.30 -1.15 -1.73
N GLY A 65 9.97 -1.71 -2.90
CA GLY A 65 10.21 -3.13 -3.19
C GLY A 65 11.66 -3.57 -3.00
N GLU A 66 12.61 -2.69 -3.36
CA GLU A 66 14.06 -2.92 -3.18
C GLU A 66 14.52 -2.93 -1.72
N SER A 67 13.67 -2.47 -0.80
CA SER A 67 13.96 -2.51 0.63
C SER A 67 13.52 -3.78 1.33
N ILE A 68 12.75 -4.64 0.65
CA ILE A 68 12.25 -5.89 1.21
C ILE A 68 13.45 -6.85 1.34
N SER A 69 13.79 -7.19 2.58
CA SER A 69 14.85 -8.15 2.87
C SER A 69 14.43 -9.12 3.97
N VAL A 70 14.95 -10.34 3.90
CA VAL A 70 14.77 -11.36 4.94
C VAL A 70 16.15 -11.84 5.38
N GLU A 71 16.43 -11.76 6.68
CA GLU A 71 17.64 -12.28 7.30
C GLU A 71 17.25 -13.30 8.38
N GLY A 72 17.45 -14.59 8.10
CA GLY A 72 16.95 -15.65 8.98
C GLY A 72 15.43 -15.67 8.97
N ASP A 73 14.82 -15.45 10.13
CA ASP A 73 13.38 -15.31 10.34
C ASP A 73 12.91 -13.85 10.44
N ASP A 74 13.79 -12.85 10.30
CA ASP A 74 13.41 -11.44 10.39
C ASP A 74 13.20 -10.82 9.00
N LEU A 75 12.01 -10.22 8.78
CA LEU A 75 11.64 -9.41 7.62
C LEU A 75 11.88 -7.93 7.90
N TYR A 76 12.48 -7.23 6.95
CA TYR A 76 12.68 -5.78 6.96
C TYR A 76 12.09 -5.14 5.71
N LEU A 77 11.49 -3.95 5.85
CA LEU A 77 11.07 -3.12 4.72
C LEU A 77 10.87 -1.65 5.13
N PHE A 78 10.89 -0.77 4.15
CA PHE A 78 10.44 0.61 4.27
C PHE A 78 9.11 0.81 3.53
N GLN A 79 8.23 1.62 4.12
CA GLN A 79 7.00 2.07 3.45
C GLN A 79 6.73 3.54 3.69
N ALA A 80 6.04 4.17 2.75
CA ALA A 80 5.52 5.53 2.82
C ALA A 80 4.00 5.50 2.98
N ILE A 81 3.51 6.37 3.86
CA ILE A 81 2.08 6.53 4.14
C ILE A 81 1.68 7.96 3.76
N HIS A 82 0.70 8.10 2.87
CA HIS A 82 0.10 9.40 2.61
C HIS A 82 -1.02 9.67 3.61
N GLN A 83 -0.62 10.25 4.75
CA GLN A 83 -1.45 10.47 5.93
C GLN A 83 -2.71 11.32 5.71
N GLU A 84 -2.82 11.97 4.55
CA GLU A 84 -3.99 12.78 4.18
C GLU A 84 -5.10 11.95 3.53
N SER A 85 -4.80 10.75 3.02
CA SER A 85 -5.75 9.97 2.23
C SER A 85 -5.80 8.47 2.49
N ASP A 86 -4.80 7.85 3.14
CA ASP A 86 -4.75 6.39 3.37
C ASP A 86 -6.03 5.86 4.05
N VAL A 87 -6.59 6.61 5.00
CA VAL A 87 -7.82 6.24 5.72
C VAL A 87 -9.12 6.57 4.97
N VAL A 88 -9.08 7.24 3.81
CA VAL A 88 -10.29 7.61 3.04
C VAL A 88 -11.08 6.37 2.60
N PRO A 89 -10.51 5.38 1.89
CA PRO A 89 -11.25 4.18 1.52
C PRO A 89 -11.78 3.41 2.74
N GLU A 90 -11.00 3.37 3.83
CA GLU A 90 -11.39 2.68 5.07
C GLU A 90 -12.67 3.24 5.69
N ASN A 91 -12.88 4.56 5.61
CA ASN A 91 -14.11 5.19 6.10
C ASN A 91 -15.33 4.81 5.26
N VAL A 92 -15.16 4.64 3.94
CA VAL A 92 -16.25 4.22 3.05
C VAL A 92 -16.67 2.78 3.37
N ASP A 93 -15.70 1.88 3.57
CA ASP A 93 -15.99 0.49 3.93
C ASP A 93 -16.60 0.36 5.32
N ALA A 94 -16.11 1.15 6.29
CA ALA A 94 -16.68 1.18 7.63
C ALA A 94 -18.17 1.54 7.64
N ILE A 95 -18.61 2.45 6.75
CA ILE A 95 -20.03 2.78 6.59
C ILE A 95 -20.81 1.55 6.12
N ARG A 96 -20.32 0.82 5.11
CA ARG A 96 -21.02 -0.37 4.59
C ARG A 96 -21.06 -1.50 5.60
N ALA A 97 -19.99 -1.68 6.38
CA ALA A 97 -19.92 -2.67 7.45
C ALA A 97 -20.91 -2.37 8.58
N VAL A 98 -20.92 -1.14 9.11
CA VAL A 98 -21.84 -0.73 10.20
C VAL A 98 -23.30 -0.74 9.74
N SER A 99 -23.55 -0.47 8.46
CA SER A 99 -24.90 -0.48 7.87
C SER A 99 -25.33 -1.86 7.38
N GLU A 100 -24.45 -2.88 7.46
CA GLU A 100 -24.67 -4.24 6.97
C GLU A 100 -25.13 -4.29 5.50
N THR A 101 -24.54 -3.45 4.64
CA THR A 101 -24.98 -3.27 3.25
C THR A 101 -24.17 -4.04 2.20
N ALA A 102 -23.00 -4.54 2.57
CA ALA A 102 -22.12 -5.35 1.74
C ALA A 102 -21.23 -6.21 2.64
N ASP A 103 -20.74 -7.33 2.14
CA ASP A 103 -19.62 -8.03 2.79
C ASP A 103 -18.29 -7.29 2.57
N ALA A 104 -17.23 -7.78 3.19
CA ALA A 104 -15.93 -7.10 3.17
C ALA A 104 -15.36 -7.00 1.75
N ASP A 105 -15.38 -8.11 1.00
CA ASP A 105 -14.79 -8.18 -0.33
C ASP A 105 -15.56 -7.29 -1.31
N GLU A 106 -16.90 -7.37 -1.30
CA GLU A 106 -17.76 -6.52 -2.13
C GLU A 106 -17.57 -5.03 -1.80
N SER A 107 -17.46 -4.67 -0.52
CA SER A 107 -17.24 -3.28 -0.12
C SER A 107 -15.91 -2.74 -0.61
N ILE A 108 -14.83 -3.50 -0.38
CA ILE A 108 -13.46 -3.10 -0.75
C ILE A 108 -13.35 -2.93 -2.26
N GLU A 109 -13.85 -3.89 -3.05
CA GLU A 109 -13.85 -3.82 -4.52
C GLU A 109 -14.64 -2.60 -4.99
N THR A 110 -15.86 -2.41 -4.48
CA THR A 110 -16.70 -1.26 -4.84
C THR A 110 -16.04 0.08 -4.50
N THR A 111 -15.38 0.19 -3.34
CA THR A 111 -14.65 1.41 -2.94
C THR A 111 -13.45 1.66 -3.83
N ASN A 112 -12.65 0.62 -4.09
CA ASN A 112 -11.45 0.70 -4.90
C ASN A 112 -11.79 1.11 -6.35
N ASP A 113 -12.80 0.50 -6.96
CA ASP A 113 -13.29 0.84 -8.29
C ASP A 113 -13.76 2.29 -8.37
N ALA A 114 -14.51 2.75 -7.36
CA ALA A 114 -15.02 4.12 -7.33
C ALA A 114 -13.90 5.19 -7.19
N LEU A 115 -12.75 4.80 -6.61
CA LEU A 115 -11.57 5.65 -6.47
C LEU A 115 -10.57 5.46 -7.62
N ASP A 116 -10.85 4.56 -8.57
CA ASP A 116 -9.91 4.13 -9.62
C ASP A 116 -8.58 3.64 -9.03
N MET A 117 -8.65 2.91 -7.91
CA MET A 117 -7.48 2.52 -7.10
C MET A 117 -6.61 1.49 -7.82
N GLY A 118 -5.29 1.58 -7.62
CA GLY A 118 -4.28 0.88 -8.41
C GLY A 118 -3.46 1.86 -9.25
N LEU A 119 -2.14 1.68 -9.27
CA LEU A 119 -1.16 2.49 -10.00
C LEU A 119 -0.41 1.63 -11.01
#